data_AF-A0A7T5UPV9-F1
#
_entry.id   AF-A0A7T5UPV9-F1
#
_cell.length_a   1.000
_cell.length_b   1.000
_cell.length_c   1.000
_cell.angle_alpha   90.00
_cell.angle_beta   90.00
_cell.angle_gamma   90.00
#
_symmetry.space_group_name_H-M   'P 1'
#
loop_
_entity.id
_entity.type
_entity.pdbx_description
1 polymer ?
#
loop_
_entity_poly.entity_id
_entity_poly.type
_entity_poly.pdbx_seq_one_letter_code
_entity_poly.pdbx_strand_id
1 'polypeptide(L)'
;MLPKVIIGVVLVVLGIMIFGFLTRGGFGPPPPGFPLVSQSQQPPCPEPLILQTPVDLNQVTSILYPGQERGGDFKPHGGFRFDNSKNDEIEVRAAMDSELQDASRYIEMGEVQYMFDFVAPCGIRYRFDHLLTLAPKFTAMAEKLPKAKVDDSRTTHIEPVSVKQGEVIATAVGFKNNTNVFVDFGVYDARGKIFSNPRDNAVCWFDLLPPQDSAKVKSLPPADSKSGSTSTLCKP
;
A
#
# COMPACT_ATOMS: atom_id res chain seq x y z
N MET A 1 -37.65 15.08 59.97
CA MET A 1 -37.35 15.73 58.68
C MET A 1 -35.94 15.34 58.29
N LEU A 2 -35.82 14.44 57.30
CA LEU A 2 -34.57 13.93 56.74
C LEU A 2 -34.51 14.39 55.27
N PRO A 3 -33.34 14.72 54.71
CA PRO A 3 -33.26 15.53 53.50
C PRO A 3 -33.65 14.74 52.24
N LYS A 4 -34.51 15.36 51.41
CA LYS A 4 -35.05 14.85 50.13
C LYS A 4 -34.01 14.67 49.01
N VAL A 5 -32.71 14.64 49.32
CA VAL A 5 -31.61 14.58 48.34
C VAL A 5 -31.14 13.15 48.08
N ILE A 6 -31.43 12.18 48.95
CA ILE A 6 -30.91 10.80 48.82
C ILE A 6 -31.86 9.88 48.02
N ILE A 7 -33.14 10.21 47.88
CA ILE A 7 -34.13 9.36 47.17
C ILE A 7 -34.01 9.49 45.65
N GLY A 8 -33.50 10.61 45.13
CA GLY A 8 -33.32 10.82 43.68
C GLY A 8 -32.16 10.04 43.06
N VAL A 9 -31.14 9.66 43.84
CA VAL A 9 -29.95 8.97 43.33
C VAL A 9 -30.17 7.46 43.23
N VAL A 10 -30.97 6.86 44.11
CA VAL A 10 -31.23 5.40 44.11
C VAL A 10 -32.14 4.96 42.96
N LEU A 11 -33.09 5.80 42.52
CA LEU A 11 -33.98 5.47 41.40
C LEU A 11 -33.32 5.62 40.02
N VAL A 12 -32.29 6.46 39.88
CA VAL A 12 -31.52 6.57 38.62
C VAL A 12 -30.58 5.37 38.44
N VAL A 13 -29.99 4.85 39.52
CA VAL A 13 -29.07 3.70 39.45
C VAL A 13 -29.83 2.37 39.20
N LEU A 14 -31.05 2.20 39.73
CA LEU A 14 -31.86 1.00 39.43
C LEU A 14 -32.51 1.03 38.03
N GLY A 15 -32.82 2.21 37.47
CA GLY A 15 -33.29 2.33 36.09
C GLY A 15 -32.22 2.01 35.05
N ILE A 16 -30.94 2.27 35.36
CA ILE A 16 -29.80 1.96 34.49
C ILE A 16 -29.43 0.47 34.51
N MET A 17 -29.74 -0.26 35.59
CA MET A 17 -29.45 -1.69 35.69
C MET A 17 -30.53 -2.61 35.09
N ILE A 18 -31.73 -2.10 34.79
CA ILE A 18 -32.79 -2.91 34.13
C ILE A 18 -32.88 -2.63 32.62
N PHE A 19 -32.44 -1.46 32.13
CA PHE A 19 -32.37 -1.19 30.70
C PHE A 19 -31.09 -1.74 30.02
N GLY A 20 -30.06 -2.06 30.82
CA GLY A 20 -28.82 -2.70 30.36
C GLY A 20 -28.91 -4.22 30.10
N PHE A 21 -30.05 -4.86 30.37
CA PHE A 21 -30.22 -6.32 30.19
C PHE A 21 -31.18 -6.72 29.07
N LEU A 22 -31.82 -5.76 28.38
CA LEU A 22 -32.77 -6.01 27.28
C LEU A 22 -32.31 -5.47 25.91
N THR A 23 -31.07 -4.99 25.81
CA THR A 23 -30.36 -4.88 24.53
C THR A 23 -29.15 -5.81 24.54
N ARG A 24 -29.37 -7.09 24.89
CA ARG A 24 -28.63 -8.17 24.24
C ARG A 24 -28.95 -8.09 22.76
N GLY A 25 -28.25 -7.20 22.05
CA GLY A 25 -27.95 -7.41 20.65
C GLY A 25 -27.28 -8.76 20.60
N GLY A 26 -28.08 -9.79 20.33
CA GLY A 26 -27.56 -11.12 20.11
C GLY A 26 -26.44 -10.99 19.11
N PHE A 27 -25.35 -11.70 19.37
CA PHE A 27 -24.50 -12.17 18.31
C PHE A 27 -25.43 -12.95 17.37
N GLY A 28 -26.00 -12.24 16.38
CA GLY A 28 -26.50 -12.88 15.18
C GLY A 28 -25.36 -13.75 14.66
N PRO A 29 -25.67 -14.85 13.95
CA PRO A 29 -24.62 -15.58 13.26
C PRO A 29 -23.79 -14.53 12.50
N PRO A 30 -22.45 -14.63 12.55
CA PRO A 30 -21.61 -13.72 11.79
C PRO A 30 -22.18 -13.63 10.37
N PRO A 31 -22.22 -12.43 9.76
CA PRO A 31 -22.65 -12.32 8.36
C PRO A 31 -21.91 -13.41 7.59
N PRO A 32 -22.60 -14.17 6.70
CA PRO A 32 -21.98 -15.29 6.01
C PRO A 32 -20.65 -14.79 5.47
N GLY A 33 -19.57 -15.33 6.02
CA GLY A 33 -18.23 -14.91 5.64
C GLY A 33 -18.18 -15.02 4.13
N PHE A 34 -17.76 -13.94 3.46
CA PHE A 34 -17.30 -14.09 2.09
C PHE A 34 -16.38 -15.31 2.09
N PRO A 35 -16.57 -16.28 1.19
CA PRO A 35 -15.68 -17.42 1.15
C PRO A 35 -14.28 -16.85 1.02
N LEU A 36 -13.48 -17.02 2.07
CA LEU A 36 -12.04 -16.93 1.94
C LEU A 36 -11.74 -17.85 0.77
N VAL A 37 -11.29 -17.29 -0.35
CA VAL A 37 -10.81 -18.09 -1.47
C VAL A 37 -9.85 -19.06 -0.82
N SER A 38 -10.25 -20.34 -0.82
CA SER A 38 -9.46 -21.37 -0.16
C SER A 38 -8.06 -21.24 -0.73
N GLN A 39 -7.03 -21.13 0.13
CA GLN A 39 -5.64 -21.03 -0.33
C GLN A 39 -5.26 -22.15 -1.33
N SER A 40 -6.05 -23.23 -1.37
CA SER A 40 -5.97 -24.32 -2.35
C SER A 40 -6.43 -23.99 -3.79
N GLN A 41 -6.97 -22.80 -4.07
CA GLN A 41 -7.51 -22.42 -5.39
C GLN A 41 -6.72 -21.31 -6.11
N GLN A 42 -5.68 -20.73 -5.51
CA GLN A 42 -4.84 -19.75 -6.21
C GLN A 42 -4.06 -20.46 -7.33
N PRO A 43 -4.07 -19.95 -8.58
CA PRO A 43 -3.20 -20.48 -9.61
C PRO A 43 -1.73 -20.30 -9.21
N PRO A 44 -0.82 -21.20 -9.63
CA PRO A 44 0.60 -21.02 -9.37
C PRO A 44 1.10 -19.73 -10.04
N CYS A 45 2.09 -19.07 -9.43
CA CYS A 45 2.77 -17.95 -10.09
C CYS A 45 3.62 -18.47 -11.26
N PRO A 46 3.91 -17.60 -12.25
CA PRO A 46 4.95 -17.87 -13.24
C PRO A 46 6.26 -18.27 -12.55
N GLU A 47 6.95 -19.26 -13.13
CA GLU A 47 8.27 -19.71 -12.68
C GLU A 47 9.25 -19.58 -13.85
N PRO A 48 10.28 -18.71 -13.76
CA PRO A 48 10.57 -17.83 -12.63
C PRO A 48 9.54 -16.69 -12.48
N LEU A 49 9.33 -16.23 -11.24
CA LEU A 49 8.53 -15.03 -10.97
C LEU A 49 9.30 -13.79 -11.41
N ILE A 50 8.94 -13.25 -12.57
CA ILE A 50 9.51 -12.01 -13.11
C ILE A 50 8.40 -10.99 -13.29
N LEU A 51 8.58 -9.85 -12.64
CA LEU A 51 7.76 -8.65 -12.75
C LEU A 51 8.30 -7.80 -13.89
N GLN A 52 7.42 -7.18 -14.65
CA GLN A 52 7.82 -6.09 -15.53
C GLN A 52 8.36 -4.93 -14.68
N THR A 53 9.49 -4.37 -15.08
CA THR A 53 10.00 -3.15 -14.45
C THR A 53 8.98 -2.02 -14.64
N PRO A 54 8.52 -1.37 -13.55
CA PRO A 54 7.34 -0.51 -13.61
C PRO A 54 7.62 0.91 -14.11
N VAL A 55 8.88 1.26 -14.33
CA VAL A 55 9.35 2.58 -14.75
C VAL A 55 10.46 2.44 -15.79
N ASP A 56 10.75 3.50 -16.53
CA ASP A 56 11.90 3.54 -17.43
C ASP A 56 13.22 3.70 -16.64
N LEU A 57 14.02 2.63 -16.56
CA LEU A 57 15.28 2.65 -15.82
C LEU A 57 16.32 3.60 -16.41
N ASN A 58 16.17 4.10 -17.64
CA ASN A 58 17.11 5.10 -18.18
C ASN A 58 16.98 6.47 -17.52
N GLN A 59 15.86 6.72 -16.84
CA GLN A 59 15.62 7.95 -16.10
C GLN A 59 15.98 7.82 -14.61
N VAL A 60 16.16 6.59 -14.12
CA VAL A 60 16.43 6.34 -12.70
C VAL A 60 17.89 6.70 -12.37
N THR A 61 18.08 7.52 -11.34
CA THR A 61 19.39 8.01 -10.90
C THR A 61 19.91 7.29 -9.65
N SER A 62 19.01 6.86 -8.76
CA SER A 62 19.35 6.16 -7.53
C SER A 62 18.18 5.30 -7.02
N ILE A 63 18.46 4.37 -6.10
CA ILE A 63 17.49 3.39 -5.62
C ILE A 63 17.36 3.41 -4.10
N LEU A 64 16.13 3.42 -3.59
CA LEU A 64 15.83 3.07 -2.20
C LEU A 64 15.65 1.56 -2.10
N TYR A 65 16.28 0.93 -1.12
CA TYR A 65 16.22 -0.53 -0.98
C TYR A 65 14.98 -0.91 -0.16
N PRO A 66 14.24 -1.97 -0.53
CA PRO A 66 13.32 -2.63 0.37
C PRO A 66 14.04 -3.07 1.65
N GLY A 67 13.40 -2.98 2.81
CA GLY A 67 13.95 -3.50 4.07
C GLY A 67 14.96 -2.59 4.76
N GLN A 68 14.95 -1.29 4.46
CA GLN A 68 15.77 -0.29 5.14
C GLN A 68 15.05 0.29 6.36
N GLU A 69 15.81 0.71 7.36
CA GLU A 69 15.31 1.58 8.44
C GLU A 69 15.50 3.05 7.99
N ARG A 70 14.40 3.72 7.62
CA ARG A 70 14.43 5.12 7.14
C ARG A 70 13.48 5.98 7.97
N GLY A 71 13.97 7.11 8.48
CA GLY A 71 13.16 8.01 9.30
C GLY A 71 12.75 7.43 10.66
N GLY A 72 13.46 6.40 11.15
CA GLY A 72 13.13 5.71 12.41
C GLY A 72 12.17 4.53 12.23
N ASP A 73 11.74 4.24 11.01
CA ASP A 73 10.81 3.16 10.69
C ASP A 73 11.37 2.18 9.65
N PHE A 74 10.99 0.92 9.81
CA PHE A 74 11.21 -0.11 8.81
C PHE A 74 10.37 0.17 7.56
N LYS A 75 11.02 0.24 6.41
CA LYS A 75 10.35 0.40 5.11
C LYS A 75 10.33 -0.93 4.37
N PRO A 76 9.16 -1.60 4.25
CA PRO A 76 9.06 -2.85 3.49
C PRO A 76 9.19 -2.66 1.98
N HIS A 77 9.13 -1.42 1.50
CA HIS A 77 9.27 -1.03 0.11
C HIS A 77 10.62 -0.33 -0.14
N GLY A 78 11.04 -0.39 -1.39
CA GLY A 78 12.09 0.46 -1.94
C GLY A 78 11.47 1.58 -2.75
N GLY A 79 12.22 2.09 -3.73
CA GLY A 79 11.74 3.13 -4.61
C GLY A 79 12.78 3.55 -5.64
N PHE A 80 12.31 4.19 -6.69
CA PHE A 80 13.11 4.74 -7.78
C PHE A 80 13.21 6.25 -7.63
N ARG A 81 14.41 6.82 -7.71
CA ARG A 81 14.63 8.28 -7.77
C ARG A 81 14.94 8.71 -9.19
N PHE A 82 14.50 9.91 -9.56
CA PHE A 82 14.69 10.50 -10.89
C PHE A 82 15.21 11.93 -10.77
N ASP A 83 16.41 12.09 -10.21
CA ASP A 83 16.93 13.40 -9.77
C ASP A 83 17.14 14.40 -10.92
N ASN A 84 17.12 13.93 -12.17
CA ASN A 84 17.28 14.75 -13.38
C ASN A 84 15.97 14.91 -14.20
N SER A 85 14.84 14.39 -13.70
CA SER A 85 13.54 14.44 -14.38
C SER A 85 12.59 15.42 -13.69
N LYS A 86 11.47 15.74 -14.35
CA LYS A 86 10.33 16.43 -13.73
C LYS A 86 9.28 15.43 -13.26
N ASN A 87 8.44 15.86 -12.32
CA ASN A 87 7.39 15.02 -11.76
C ASN A 87 6.46 14.43 -12.83
N ASP A 88 6.17 15.17 -13.91
CA ASP A 88 5.25 14.81 -15.01
C ASP A 88 5.94 14.13 -16.20
N GLU A 89 7.19 13.70 -16.05
CA GLU A 89 7.94 12.96 -17.08
C GLU A 89 8.02 11.45 -16.77
N ILE A 90 7.50 11.02 -15.62
CA ILE A 90 7.59 9.63 -15.14
C ILE A 90 6.25 8.92 -15.29
N GLU A 91 6.21 7.93 -16.19
CA GLU A 91 5.12 6.95 -16.24
C GLU A 91 5.41 5.77 -15.30
N VAL A 92 4.38 5.38 -14.54
CA VAL A 92 4.37 4.17 -13.72
C VAL A 92 3.43 3.16 -14.35
N ARG A 93 3.89 1.93 -14.53
CA ARG A 93 3.17 0.85 -15.19
C ARG A 93 2.97 -0.35 -14.28
N ALA A 94 1.87 -1.07 -14.49
CA ALA A 94 1.57 -2.29 -13.76
C ALA A 94 2.65 -3.35 -13.99
N ALA A 95 3.18 -3.92 -12.90
CA ALA A 95 4.29 -4.84 -12.94
C ALA A 95 3.88 -6.25 -13.43
N MET A 96 2.61 -6.62 -13.29
CA MET A 96 2.04 -7.88 -13.77
C MET A 96 0.50 -7.79 -13.86
N ASP A 97 -0.12 -8.75 -14.53
CA ASP A 97 -1.57 -8.94 -14.51
C ASP A 97 -2.07 -9.10 -13.06
N SER A 98 -3.01 -8.25 -12.66
CA SER A 98 -3.44 -8.12 -11.27
C SER A 98 -4.79 -7.41 -11.13
N GLU A 99 -5.23 -7.24 -9.90
CA GLU A 99 -6.34 -6.37 -9.55
C GLU A 99 -5.88 -5.32 -8.53
N LEU A 100 -6.25 -4.06 -8.73
CA LEU A 100 -6.15 -3.06 -7.68
C LEU A 100 -7.24 -3.34 -6.64
N GLN A 101 -6.85 -3.67 -5.41
CA GLN A 101 -7.78 -4.09 -4.36
C GLN A 101 -7.79 -3.14 -3.16
N ASP A 102 -6.68 -2.45 -2.89
CA ASP A 102 -6.60 -1.50 -1.79
C ASP A 102 -5.95 -0.20 -2.28
N ALA A 103 -6.51 0.93 -1.89
CA ALA A 103 -6.06 2.24 -2.36
C ALA A 103 -6.23 3.31 -1.28
N SER A 104 -5.40 4.34 -1.32
CA SER A 104 -5.55 5.56 -0.52
C SER A 104 -5.38 6.80 -1.38
N ARG A 105 -6.03 7.89 -0.93
CA ARG A 105 -5.66 9.26 -1.29
C ARG A 105 -5.42 10.02 0.00
N TYR A 106 -4.29 10.67 0.12
CA TYR A 106 -3.87 11.33 1.36
C TYR A 106 -3.13 12.62 1.05
N ILE A 107 -2.95 13.49 2.03
CA ILE A 107 -2.21 14.74 1.87
C ILE A 107 -0.85 14.56 2.52
N GLU A 108 0.22 14.83 1.78
CA GLU A 108 1.58 14.82 2.31
C GLU A 108 2.33 16.01 1.74
N MET A 109 3.00 16.75 2.62
CA MET A 109 3.61 18.05 2.30
C MET A 109 2.65 19.02 1.58
N GLY A 110 1.36 18.96 1.87
CA GLY A 110 0.35 19.83 1.27
C GLY A 110 -0.11 19.43 -0.13
N GLU A 111 0.34 18.29 -0.66
CA GLU A 111 -0.10 17.75 -1.95
C GLU A 111 -0.91 16.47 -1.75
N VAL A 112 -1.91 16.26 -2.61
CA VAL A 112 -2.62 14.97 -2.66
C VAL A 112 -1.71 13.94 -3.32
N GLN A 113 -1.52 12.81 -2.64
CA GLN A 113 -0.76 11.65 -3.09
C GLN A 113 -1.68 10.42 -3.11
N TYR A 114 -1.32 9.43 -3.92
CA TYR A 114 -2.05 8.17 -4.02
C TYR A 114 -1.13 6.98 -3.78
N MET A 115 -1.63 6.02 -2.98
CA MET A 115 -1.00 4.74 -2.74
C MET A 115 -1.92 3.62 -3.19
N PHE A 116 -1.41 2.70 -4.02
CA PHE A 116 -2.20 1.62 -4.62
C PHE A 116 -1.54 0.27 -4.38
N ASP A 117 -2.35 -0.70 -3.94
CA ASP A 117 -1.98 -2.11 -3.80
C ASP A 117 -2.68 -2.98 -4.82
N PHE A 118 -1.86 -3.65 -5.63
CA PHE A 118 -2.30 -4.59 -6.65
C PHE A 118 -2.05 -6.01 -6.17
N VAL A 119 -3.01 -6.89 -6.41
CA VAL A 119 -2.96 -8.31 -6.05
C VAL A 119 -3.06 -9.14 -7.31
N ALA A 120 -2.01 -9.90 -7.60
CA ALA A 120 -2.01 -10.89 -8.65
C ALA A 120 -2.78 -12.14 -8.22
N PRO A 121 -3.45 -12.86 -9.15
CA PRO A 121 -4.21 -14.07 -8.82
C PRO A 121 -3.39 -15.13 -8.08
N CYS A 122 -2.07 -15.18 -8.35
CA CYS A 122 -1.17 -16.15 -7.76
C CYS A 122 -0.67 -15.78 -6.35
N GLY A 123 -1.17 -14.71 -5.73
CA GLY A 123 -0.85 -14.35 -4.34
C GLY A 123 0.33 -13.39 -4.16
N ILE A 124 0.85 -12.81 -5.24
CA ILE A 124 1.81 -11.70 -5.17
C ILE A 124 1.04 -10.39 -5.05
N ARG A 125 1.48 -9.55 -4.12
CA ARG A 125 0.99 -8.17 -4.00
C ARG A 125 2.13 -7.22 -4.33
N TYR A 126 1.85 -6.13 -5.03
CA TYR A 126 2.80 -5.04 -5.20
C TYR A 126 2.14 -3.69 -4.95
N ARG A 127 2.94 -2.74 -4.44
CA ARG A 127 2.49 -1.43 -4.01
C ARG A 127 3.24 -0.34 -4.76
N PHE A 128 2.51 0.67 -5.19
CA PHE A 128 3.07 1.98 -5.51
C PHE A 128 2.60 3.00 -4.48
N ASP A 129 3.51 3.89 -4.07
CA ASP A 129 3.18 5.08 -3.27
C ASP A 129 3.80 6.33 -3.92
N HIS A 130 3.35 7.49 -3.47
CA HIS A 130 3.71 8.80 -4.04
C HIS A 130 3.40 8.92 -5.54
N LEU A 131 2.28 8.32 -5.96
CA LEU A 131 1.69 8.60 -7.26
C LEU A 131 1.03 9.98 -7.22
N LEU A 132 1.25 10.80 -8.25
CA LEU A 132 0.79 12.19 -8.27
C LEU A 132 -0.33 12.42 -9.29
N THR A 133 -0.11 12.05 -10.56
CA THR A 133 -1.14 12.17 -11.61
C THR A 133 -1.50 10.79 -12.12
N LEU A 134 -2.72 10.36 -11.82
CA LEU A 134 -3.22 9.04 -12.18
C LEU A 134 -3.67 8.98 -13.64
N ALA A 135 -3.56 7.80 -14.26
CA ALA A 135 -4.21 7.57 -15.54
C ALA A 135 -5.75 7.63 -15.39
N PRO A 136 -6.51 7.93 -16.46
CA PRO A 136 -7.96 8.17 -16.37
C PRO A 136 -8.75 7.06 -15.68
N LYS A 137 -8.39 5.80 -15.94
CA LYS A 137 -8.99 4.61 -15.32
C LYS A 137 -8.93 4.65 -13.79
N PHE A 138 -7.79 5.07 -13.24
CA PHE A 138 -7.57 5.08 -11.80
C PHE A 138 -8.08 6.36 -11.15
N THR A 139 -8.17 7.48 -11.90
CA THR A 139 -8.76 8.74 -11.42
C THR A 139 -10.22 8.54 -10.99
N ALA A 140 -11.03 7.91 -11.84
CA ALA A 140 -12.46 7.68 -11.57
C ALA A 140 -12.71 6.79 -10.34
N MET A 141 -11.77 5.89 -10.03
CA MET A 141 -11.81 5.09 -8.79
C MET A 141 -11.37 5.94 -7.60
N ALA A 142 -10.25 6.66 -7.71
CA ALA A 142 -9.67 7.44 -6.63
C ALA A 142 -10.60 8.55 -6.10
N GLU A 143 -11.49 9.07 -6.94
CA GLU A 143 -12.53 10.02 -6.54
C GLU A 143 -13.51 9.47 -5.50
N LYS A 144 -13.73 8.15 -5.51
CA LYS A 144 -14.63 7.43 -4.59
C LYS A 144 -13.99 7.10 -3.24
N LEU A 145 -12.66 7.24 -3.12
CA LEU A 145 -11.94 6.97 -1.87
C LEU A 145 -12.36 7.95 -0.77
N PRO A 146 -12.14 7.63 0.52
CA PRO A 146 -12.30 8.60 1.60
C PRO A 146 -11.58 9.92 1.30
N LYS A 147 -12.11 11.03 1.82
CA LYS A 147 -11.45 12.34 1.65
C LYS A 147 -10.02 12.27 2.17
N ALA A 148 -9.09 12.84 1.41
CA ALA A 148 -7.69 12.88 1.78
C ALA A 148 -7.51 13.63 3.11
N LYS A 149 -6.68 13.06 3.99
CA LYS A 149 -6.27 13.66 5.26
C LYS A 149 -4.76 13.76 5.29
N VAL A 150 -4.25 14.74 6.04
CA VAL A 150 -2.81 14.95 6.23
C VAL A 150 -2.20 13.73 6.90
N ASP A 151 -1.16 13.19 6.28
CA ASP A 151 -0.32 12.08 6.74
C ASP A 151 -1.08 10.77 7.07
N ASP A 152 -2.26 10.58 6.46
CA ASP A 152 -3.09 9.37 6.65
C ASP A 152 -3.08 8.49 5.40
N SER A 153 -1.99 7.76 5.18
CA SER A 153 -1.81 6.89 4.01
C SER A 153 -2.54 5.54 4.11
N ARG A 154 -3.33 5.29 5.16
CA ARG A 154 -4.04 4.02 5.35
C ARG A 154 -4.95 3.73 4.14
N THR A 155 -4.81 2.54 3.57
CA THR A 155 -5.62 2.10 2.44
C THR A 155 -7.03 1.72 2.88
N THR A 156 -7.94 1.83 1.92
CA THR A 156 -9.30 1.30 2.01
C THR A 156 -9.45 0.22 0.94
N HIS A 157 -10.09 -0.89 1.30
CA HIS A 157 -10.46 -1.91 0.34
C HIS A 157 -11.50 -1.36 -0.64
N ILE A 158 -11.33 -1.66 -1.92
CA ILE A 158 -12.22 -1.20 -2.99
C ILE A 158 -12.78 -2.38 -3.77
N GLU A 159 -13.83 -2.12 -4.55
CA GLU A 159 -14.22 -3.04 -5.62
C GLU A 159 -13.03 -3.28 -6.56
N PRO A 160 -12.59 -4.55 -6.74
CA PRO A 160 -11.38 -4.85 -7.50
C PRO A 160 -11.44 -4.29 -8.93
N VAL A 161 -10.34 -3.64 -9.34
CA VAL A 161 -10.18 -3.15 -10.71
C VAL A 161 -9.12 -3.98 -11.40
N SER A 162 -9.51 -4.78 -12.40
CA SER A 162 -8.55 -5.59 -13.16
C SER A 162 -7.57 -4.71 -13.94
N VAL A 163 -6.30 -5.08 -13.94
CA VAL A 163 -5.20 -4.34 -14.58
C VAL A 163 -4.32 -5.32 -15.34
N LYS A 164 -3.89 -4.93 -16.54
CA LYS A 164 -2.96 -5.71 -17.35
C LYS A 164 -1.52 -5.29 -17.11
N GLN A 165 -0.59 -6.23 -17.18
CA GLN A 165 0.83 -5.94 -17.17
C GLN A 165 1.16 -4.83 -18.18
N GLY A 166 1.95 -3.84 -17.77
CA GLY A 166 2.36 -2.72 -18.59
C GLY A 166 1.32 -1.61 -18.78
N GLU A 167 0.10 -1.79 -18.26
CA GLU A 167 -0.93 -0.74 -18.24
C GLU A 167 -0.44 0.47 -17.43
N VAL A 168 -0.66 1.69 -17.95
CA VAL A 168 -0.22 2.94 -17.30
C VAL A 168 -1.11 3.21 -16.09
N ILE A 169 -0.48 3.34 -14.92
CA ILE A 169 -1.12 3.62 -13.63
C ILE A 169 -1.10 5.12 -13.35
N ALA A 170 0.04 5.75 -13.57
CA ALA A 170 0.26 7.17 -13.34
C ALA A 170 1.22 7.75 -14.38
N THR A 171 1.09 9.05 -14.64
CA THR A 171 1.94 9.83 -15.55
C THR A 171 2.69 10.93 -14.82
N ALA A 172 2.57 11.01 -13.50
CA ALA A 172 3.42 11.84 -12.67
C ALA A 172 3.60 11.23 -11.28
N VAL A 173 4.74 11.49 -10.65
CA VAL A 173 5.14 10.93 -9.34
C VAL A 173 5.80 11.97 -8.43
N GLY A 174 5.89 11.68 -7.13
CA GLY A 174 6.57 12.50 -6.13
C GLY A 174 5.84 13.80 -5.82
N PHE A 175 6.60 14.81 -5.42
CA PHE A 175 6.07 16.11 -4.96
C PHE A 175 6.50 17.25 -5.86
N LYS A 176 5.54 18.07 -6.30
CA LYS A 176 5.80 19.24 -7.16
C LYS A 176 6.38 20.42 -6.38
N ASN A 177 6.01 20.57 -5.12
CA ASN A 177 6.35 21.71 -4.27
C ASN A 177 7.85 21.86 -3.99
N ASN A 178 8.60 20.75 -4.05
CA ASN A 178 10.03 20.69 -3.76
C ASN A 178 10.79 19.96 -4.87
N THR A 179 10.14 19.71 -6.01
CA THR A 179 10.71 19.03 -7.19
C THR A 179 11.31 17.65 -6.88
N ASN A 180 10.83 16.97 -5.83
CA ASN A 180 11.30 15.65 -5.47
C ASN A 180 10.58 14.60 -6.33
N VAL A 181 11.29 14.05 -7.33
CA VAL A 181 10.75 13.07 -8.29
C VAL A 181 11.17 11.66 -7.91
N PHE A 182 10.22 10.89 -7.41
CA PHE A 182 10.41 9.49 -7.02
C PHE A 182 9.09 8.75 -6.96
N VAL A 183 9.15 7.42 -7.00
CA VAL A 183 8.02 6.55 -6.71
C VAL A 183 8.48 5.39 -5.84
N ASP A 184 7.72 5.11 -4.79
CA ASP A 184 7.99 3.96 -3.94
C ASP A 184 7.41 2.70 -4.57
N PHE A 185 8.16 1.61 -4.47
CA PHE A 185 7.77 0.32 -5.02
C PHE A 185 8.05 -0.79 -3.99
N GLY A 186 7.01 -1.52 -3.63
CA GLY A 186 7.09 -2.68 -2.73
C GLY A 186 6.51 -3.91 -3.40
N VAL A 187 7.10 -5.07 -3.12
CA VAL A 187 6.59 -6.38 -3.53
C VAL A 187 6.48 -7.28 -2.32
N TYR A 188 5.39 -8.02 -2.25
CA TYR A 188 5.03 -8.84 -1.11
C TYR A 188 4.61 -10.23 -1.57
N ASP A 189 5.27 -11.25 -1.06
CA ASP A 189 4.92 -12.64 -1.32
C ASP A 189 3.94 -13.14 -0.25
N ALA A 190 2.65 -13.04 -0.56
CA ALA A 190 1.56 -13.49 0.29
C ALA A 190 1.05 -14.88 -0.10
N ARG A 191 1.78 -15.65 -0.92
CA ARG A 191 1.38 -17.02 -1.30
C ARG A 191 1.23 -17.90 -0.06
N GLY A 192 0.04 -18.48 0.09
CA GLY A 192 -0.29 -19.32 1.25
C GLY A 192 -0.31 -18.57 2.59
N LYS A 193 -0.32 -17.24 2.59
CA LYS A 193 -0.28 -16.40 3.79
C LYS A 193 -1.43 -15.40 3.80
N ILE A 194 -1.83 -14.96 4.99
CA ILE A 194 -2.75 -13.83 5.15
C ILE A 194 -1.91 -12.55 5.05
N PHE A 195 -2.33 -11.60 4.21
CA PHE A 195 -1.69 -10.28 4.13
C PHE A 195 -2.21 -9.38 5.26
N SER A 196 -1.70 -9.58 6.48
CA SER A 196 -2.06 -8.79 7.66
C SER A 196 -1.13 -7.60 7.88
N ASN A 197 0.15 -7.74 7.54
CA ASN A 197 1.17 -6.70 7.70
C ASN A 197 2.10 -6.72 6.47
N PRO A 198 2.29 -5.58 5.77
CA PRO A 198 3.24 -5.48 4.66
C PRO A 198 4.65 -5.92 5.03
N ARG A 199 5.10 -5.70 6.28
CA ARG A 199 6.43 -6.09 6.76
C ARG A 199 6.69 -7.60 6.64
N ASP A 200 5.69 -8.41 6.95
CA ASP A 200 5.88 -9.86 7.13
C ASP A 200 6.06 -10.62 5.80
N ASN A 201 5.62 -9.99 4.70
CA ASN A 201 5.62 -10.60 3.38
C ASN A 201 6.53 -9.86 2.39
N ALA A 202 7.16 -8.77 2.79
CA ALA A 202 8.03 -7.98 1.92
C ALA A 202 9.23 -8.80 1.43
N VAL A 203 9.55 -8.66 0.15
CA VAL A 203 10.69 -9.33 -0.49
C VAL A 203 11.59 -8.32 -1.19
N CYS A 204 12.84 -8.71 -1.45
CA CYS A 204 13.70 -7.92 -2.34
C CYS A 204 13.22 -8.04 -3.77
N TRP A 205 12.62 -6.99 -4.32
CA TRP A 205 12.13 -7.01 -5.70
C TRP A 205 13.22 -6.85 -6.75
N PHE A 206 14.47 -6.56 -6.38
CA PHE A 206 15.58 -6.46 -7.35
C PHE A 206 15.77 -7.78 -8.09
N ASP A 207 15.58 -8.91 -7.40
CA ASP A 207 15.73 -10.26 -7.96
C ASP A 207 14.50 -10.70 -8.78
N LEU A 208 13.42 -9.93 -8.74
CA LEU A 208 12.16 -10.21 -9.45
C LEU A 208 12.03 -9.40 -10.73
N LEU A 209 13.01 -8.58 -11.10
CA LEU A 209 13.03 -7.85 -12.37
C LEU A 209 13.67 -8.69 -13.50
N PRO A 210 13.47 -8.34 -14.79
CA PRO A 210 14.21 -8.94 -15.87
C PRO A 210 15.73 -8.87 -15.59
N PRO A 211 16.53 -9.88 -15.98
CA PRO A 211 17.93 -9.97 -15.54
C PRO A 211 18.79 -8.72 -15.81
N GLN A 212 18.57 -8.04 -16.94
CA GLN A 212 19.28 -6.80 -17.27
C GLN A 212 18.87 -5.65 -16.33
N ASP A 213 17.58 -5.55 -16.02
CA ASP A 213 17.04 -4.53 -15.12
C ASP A 213 17.45 -4.80 -13.68
N SER A 214 17.46 -6.06 -13.25
CA SER A 214 17.99 -6.51 -11.96
C SER A 214 19.45 -6.08 -11.77
N ALA A 215 20.29 -6.34 -12.78
CA ALA A 215 21.69 -5.91 -12.75
C ALA A 215 21.82 -4.39 -12.69
N LYS A 216 20.98 -3.67 -13.45
CA LYS A 216 20.97 -2.20 -13.44
C LYS A 216 20.58 -1.64 -12.08
N VAL A 217 19.47 -2.09 -11.47
CA VAL A 217 19.04 -1.57 -10.17
C VAL A 217 20.05 -1.84 -9.05
N LYS A 218 20.74 -2.98 -9.08
CA LYS A 218 21.82 -3.31 -8.13
C LYS A 218 23.06 -2.45 -8.33
N SER A 219 23.30 -1.96 -9.55
CA SER A 219 24.44 -1.08 -9.87
C SER A 219 24.20 0.40 -9.55
N LEU A 220 22.94 0.80 -9.36
CA LEU A 220 22.59 2.19 -9.09
C LEU A 220 23.01 2.60 -7.66
N PRO A 221 23.42 3.86 -7.45
CA PRO A 221 23.77 4.33 -6.12
C PRO A 221 22.56 4.26 -5.17
N PRO A 222 22.77 3.95 -3.89
CA PRO A 222 21.70 4.00 -2.91
C PRO A 222 21.23 5.45 -2.70
N ALA A 223 19.91 5.65 -2.68
CA ALA A 223 19.29 6.96 -2.53
C ALA A 223 19.23 7.46 -1.09
N ASP A 224 19.26 6.57 -0.09
CA ASP A 224 19.28 6.96 1.32
C ASP A 224 20.73 7.16 1.79
N SER A 225 21.11 8.41 2.09
CA SER A 225 22.47 8.76 2.50
C SER A 225 22.89 8.19 3.86
N LYS A 226 21.91 7.78 4.68
CA LYS A 226 22.16 7.22 6.03
C LYS A 226 22.34 5.71 5.98
N SER A 227 21.38 4.99 5.41
CA SER A 227 21.41 3.52 5.34
C SER A 227 22.31 3.02 4.22
N GLY A 228 22.56 3.84 3.19
CA GLY A 228 23.26 3.41 1.99
C GLY A 228 22.57 2.21 1.36
N SER A 229 23.31 1.14 1.08
CA SER A 229 22.78 -0.15 0.60
C SER A 229 22.41 -1.13 1.73
N THR A 230 22.50 -0.72 3.00
CA THR A 230 22.16 -1.59 4.14
C THR A 230 20.68 -1.93 4.11
N SER A 231 20.34 -3.20 3.97
CA SER A 231 18.96 -3.71 3.93
C SER A 231 18.88 -5.10 4.56
N THR A 232 17.76 -5.40 5.23
CA THR A 232 17.48 -6.75 5.73
C THR A 232 16.84 -7.68 4.70
N LEU A 233 16.35 -7.14 3.58
CA LEU A 233 15.68 -7.90 2.52
C LEU A 233 16.57 -8.06 1.29
N CYS A 234 17.26 -7.00 0.88
CA CYS A 234 18.09 -6.95 -0.30
C CYS A 234 19.56 -7.09 0.07
N LYS A 235 20.27 -7.98 -0.62
CA LYS A 235 21.73 -8.05 -0.57
C LYS A 235 22.29 -7.13 -1.65
N PRO A 236 23.30 -6.30 -1.33
CA PRO A 236 24.02 -5.51 -2.33
C PRO A 236 24.75 -6.39 -3.33
#